data_AF-A0A934TGQ1-F1
#
_entry.id   AF-A0A934TGQ1-F1
#
_cell.length_a   1.000
_cell.length_b   1.000
_cell.length_c   1.000
_cell.angle_alpha   90.00
_cell.angle_beta   90.00
_cell.angle_gamma   90.00
#
_symmetry.space_group_name_H-M   'P 1'
#
loop_
_entity.id
_entity.type
_entity.pdbx_description
1 polymer ?
#
loop_
_entity_poly.entity_id
_entity_poly.type
_entity_poly.pdbx_seq_one_letter_code
_entity_poly.pdbx_strand_id
1 'polypeptide(L)'
;MTITSLVYHADIIIIIVSMITITAYLAFAVLLIAYSDLIISFLKLDKGFDDEKIEILNINMQKLVAFAVIVVGGILIVHNFSLVFVALYNIFLTLVTNNKDGIFSPHTYNNIYYTGLIDFVIGLLLVMNYKRIALYVTKKSKQ
;
A
#
# COMPACT_ATOMS: atom_id res chain seq x y z
N MET A 1 34.21 -28.54 6.92
CA MET A 1 34.31 -27.17 7.47
C MET A 1 33.95 -26.16 6.38
N THR A 2 32.75 -26.28 5.82
CA THR A 2 32.31 -25.50 4.64
C THR A 2 30.81 -25.23 4.71
N ILE A 3 30.03 -26.16 5.27
CA ILE A 3 28.59 -26.02 5.48
C ILE A 3 28.28 -24.95 6.54
N THR A 4 29.05 -24.89 7.63
CA THR A 4 28.84 -23.93 8.73
C THR A 4 29.11 -22.48 8.31
N SER A 5 30.13 -22.23 7.48
CA SER A 5 30.41 -20.89 6.97
C SER A 5 29.35 -20.40 5.98
N LEU A 6 28.75 -21.31 5.21
CA LEU A 6 27.69 -20.98 4.25
C LEU A 6 26.37 -20.63 4.94
N VAL A 7 26.03 -21.33 6.03
CA VAL A 7 24.87 -21.02 6.88
C VAL A 7 25.03 -19.65 7.55
N TYR A 8 26.21 -19.35 8.10
CA TYR A 8 26.49 -18.05 8.72
C TYR A 8 26.31 -16.86 7.76
N HIS A 9 26.70 -17.01 6.48
CA HIS A 9 26.51 -15.95 5.50
C HIS A 9 25.03 -15.73 5.13
N ALA A 10 24.23 -16.80 5.04
CA ALA A 10 22.80 -16.69 4.78
C ALA A 10 22.07 -15.99 5.94
N ASP A 11 22.42 -16.31 7.19
CA ASP A 11 21.82 -15.69 8.39
C ASP A 11 22.11 -14.19 8.46
N ILE A 12 23.33 -13.77 8.13
CA ILE A 12 23.72 -12.35 8.11
C ILE A 12 22.93 -11.58 7.04
N ILE A 13 22.74 -12.17 5.85
CA ILE A 13 21.97 -11.54 4.77
C ILE A 13 20.50 -11.35 5.19
N ILE A 14 19.89 -12.37 5.80
CA ILE A 14 18.49 -12.30 6.27
C ILE A 14 18.33 -11.21 7.34
N ILE A 15 19.27 -11.09 8.28
CA ILE A 15 19.26 -10.05 9.32
C ILE A 15 19.34 -8.65 8.69
N ILE A 16 20.23 -8.45 7.72
CA ILE A 16 20.39 -7.16 7.03
C ILE A 16 19.11 -6.79 6.27
N VAL A 17 18.53 -7.72 5.50
CA VAL A 17 17.28 -7.49 4.75
C VAL A 17 16.12 -7.17 5.70
N SER A 18 16.02 -7.87 6.82
CA SER A 18 14.99 -7.61 7.84
C SER A 18 15.13 -6.22 8.43
N MET A 19 16.37 -5.80 8.74
CA MET A 19 16.65 -4.47 9.30
C MET A 19 16.33 -3.35 8.30
N ILE A 20 16.63 -3.55 7.01
CA ILE A 20 16.25 -2.62 5.93
C ILE A 20 14.73 -2.52 5.82
N THR A 21 14.02 -3.65 5.90
CA THR A 21 12.55 -3.68 5.76
C THR A 21 11.88 -2.95 6.92
N ILE A 22 12.35 -3.15 8.16
CA ILE A 22 11.88 -2.42 9.34
C ILE A 22 12.14 -0.91 9.18
N THR A 23 13.34 -0.55 8.73
CA THR A 23 13.70 0.86 8.51
C THR A 23 12.84 1.50 7.43
N ALA A 24 12.60 0.80 6.32
CA ALA A 24 11.72 1.25 5.25
C ALA A 24 10.28 1.42 5.73
N TYR A 25 9.77 0.51 6.56
CA TYR A 25 8.44 0.61 7.15
C TYR A 25 8.33 1.82 8.08
N LEU A 26 9.30 2.01 8.97
CA LEU A 26 9.34 3.17 9.86
C LEU A 26 9.45 4.48 9.09
N ALA A 27 10.31 4.54 8.07
CA ALA A 27 10.44 5.70 7.20
C ALA A 27 9.13 6.01 6.46
N PHE A 28 8.44 4.98 5.97
CA PHE A 28 7.13 5.12 5.32
C PHE A 28 6.06 5.62 6.30
N ALA A 29 6.02 5.08 7.51
CA ALA A 29 5.11 5.52 8.56
C ALA A 29 5.36 6.98 8.96
N VAL A 30 6.64 7.37 9.15
CA VAL A 30 7.02 8.75 9.43
C VAL A 30 6.65 9.66 8.26
N LEU A 31 6.84 9.22 7.01
CA LEU A 31 6.45 9.99 5.83
C LEU A 31 4.93 10.23 5.81
N LEU A 32 4.12 9.20 6.10
CA LEU A 32 2.67 9.31 6.18
C LEU A 32 2.20 10.28 7.27
N ILE A 33 2.84 10.26 8.44
CA ILE A 33 2.46 11.08 9.59
C ILE A 33 2.96 12.52 9.44
N ALA A 34 4.25 12.70 9.12
CA ALA A 34 4.88 14.01 9.06
C ALA A 34 4.51 14.80 7.79
N TYR A 35 4.15 14.10 6.71
CA TYR A 35 3.78 14.70 5.44
C TYR A 35 2.32 14.39 5.06
N SER A 36 1.45 14.19 6.06
CA SER A 36 0.01 14.07 5.84
C SER A 36 -0.53 15.23 5.01
N ASP A 37 -0.05 16.45 5.26
CA ASP A 37 -0.47 17.67 4.57
C ASP A 37 -0.03 17.67 3.10
N LEU A 38 1.14 17.11 2.79
CA LEU A 38 1.60 16.91 1.42
C LEU A 38 0.76 15.85 0.71
N ILE A 39 0.36 14.78 1.39
CA ILE A 39 -0.53 13.74 0.85
C ILE A 39 -1.90 14.35 0.57
N ILE A 40 -2.45 15.13 1.50
CA ILE A 40 -3.73 15.85 1.37
C ILE A 40 -3.68 16.85 0.20
N SER A 41 -2.59 17.60 0.09
CA SER A 41 -2.33 18.56 -0.99
C SER A 41 -2.15 17.88 -2.35
N PHE A 42 -1.39 16.78 -2.41
CA PHE A 42 -1.16 16.00 -3.63
C PHE A 42 -2.45 15.34 -4.15
N LEU A 43 -3.26 14.80 -3.23
CA LEU A 43 -4.59 14.27 -3.53
C LEU A 43 -5.61 15.38 -3.83
N LYS A 44 -5.24 16.65 -3.65
CA LYS A 44 -6.12 17.83 -3.73
C LYS A 44 -7.41 17.62 -2.94
N LEU A 45 -7.28 17.01 -1.77
CA LEU A 45 -8.38 16.85 -0.82
C LEU A 45 -8.85 18.24 -0.37
N ASP A 46 -7.93 19.17 -0.09
CA ASP A 46 -8.25 20.52 0.40
C ASP A 46 -9.15 21.33 -0.56
N LYS A 47 -8.86 21.29 -1.86
CA LYS A 47 -9.57 22.07 -2.90
C LYS A 47 -11.07 21.73 -3.09
N GLY A 48 -11.60 20.74 -2.38
CA GLY A 48 -13.03 20.43 -2.34
C GLY A 48 -13.69 20.68 -0.99
N PHE A 49 -12.93 20.98 0.06
CA PHE A 49 -13.43 21.19 1.43
C PHE A 49 -13.22 22.63 1.93
N ASP A 50 -12.55 23.46 1.14
CA ASP A 50 -12.30 24.90 1.35
C ASP A 50 -13.55 25.82 1.29
N ASP A 51 -14.76 25.24 1.26
CA ASP A 51 -15.96 26.04 1.53
C ASP A 51 -15.99 26.25 3.06
N GLU A 52 -15.62 27.46 3.50
CA GLU A 52 -15.34 27.96 4.86
C GLU A 52 -16.34 27.60 6.01
N LYS A 53 -17.36 26.78 5.78
CA LYS A 53 -18.25 26.25 6.82
C LYS A 53 -18.66 24.82 6.46
N ILE A 54 -18.39 23.87 7.36
CA ILE A 54 -19.14 22.61 7.39
C ILE A 54 -20.56 22.96 7.88
N GLU A 55 -21.41 23.46 6.98
CA GLU A 55 -22.84 23.55 7.24
C GLU A 55 -23.37 22.12 7.31
N ILE A 56 -23.53 21.62 8.54
CA ILE A 56 -24.04 20.27 8.86
C ILE A 56 -25.40 20.00 8.18
N LEU A 57 -26.09 21.05 7.74
CA LEU A 57 -27.37 21.01 7.02
C LEU A 57 -27.27 20.71 5.52
N ASN A 58 -26.10 20.90 4.89
CA ASN A 58 -25.91 20.70 3.44
C ASN A 58 -24.65 19.86 3.16
N ILE A 59 -24.53 18.72 3.84
CA ILE A 59 -23.45 17.75 3.59
C ILE A 59 -23.53 17.33 2.13
N ASN A 60 -22.58 17.79 1.33
CA ASN A 60 -22.44 17.35 -0.05
C ASN A 60 -22.06 15.87 -0.03
N MET A 61 -23.05 15.00 -0.24
CA MET A 61 -22.91 13.54 -0.17
C MET A 61 -21.80 13.04 -1.10
N GLN A 62 -21.51 13.75 -2.18
CA GLN A 62 -20.42 13.42 -3.09
C GLN A 62 -19.04 13.66 -2.46
N LYS A 63 -18.89 14.73 -1.67
CA LYS A 63 -17.64 15.01 -0.92
C LYS A 63 -17.42 13.97 0.18
N LEU A 64 -18.49 13.57 0.89
CA LEU A 64 -18.43 12.53 1.92
C LEU A 64 -18.04 11.17 1.33
N VAL A 65 -18.64 10.76 0.21
CA VAL A 65 -18.30 9.51 -0.48
C VAL A 65 -16.88 9.57 -1.05
N ALA A 66 -16.45 10.71 -1.60
CA ALA A 66 -15.07 10.91 -2.06
C ALA A 66 -14.05 10.69 -0.93
N PHE A 67 -14.32 11.24 0.24
CA PHE A 67 -13.49 11.03 1.43
C PHE A 67 -13.46 9.55 1.84
N ALA A 68 -14.62 8.89 1.92
CA ALA A 68 -14.70 7.47 2.24
C ALA A 68 -13.90 6.59 1.26
N VAL A 69 -13.98 6.88 -0.05
CA VAL A 69 -13.23 6.14 -1.08
C VAL A 69 -11.72 6.32 -0.91
N ILE A 70 -11.26 7.53 -0.57
CA ILE A 70 -9.84 7.79 -0.30
C ILE A 70 -9.39 7.05 0.96
N VAL A 71 -10.17 7.08 2.03
CA VAL A 71 -9.82 6.39 3.28
C VAL A 71 -9.74 4.88 3.08
N VAL A 72 -10.74 4.28 2.43
CA VAL A 72 -10.75 2.83 2.15
C VAL A 72 -9.60 2.44 1.22
N GLY A 73 -9.37 3.21 0.15
CA GLY A 73 -8.24 2.96 -0.76
C GLY A 73 -6.88 3.13 -0.07
N GLY A 74 -6.74 4.13 0.80
CA GLY A 74 -5.53 4.36 1.59
C GLY A 74 -5.24 3.22 2.56
N ILE A 75 -6.26 2.71 3.26
CA ILE A 75 -6.11 1.55 4.15
C ILE A 75 -5.65 0.32 3.36
N LEU A 76 -6.22 0.05 2.19
CA LEU A 76 -5.80 -1.07 1.34
C LEU A 76 -4.33 -0.96 0.89
N ILE A 77 -3.88 0.25 0.55
CA ILE A 77 -2.48 0.52 0.19
C ILE A 77 -1.57 0.26 1.40
N VAL A 78 -1.85 0.86 2.55
CA VAL A 78 -0.99 0.78 3.74
C VAL A 78 -0.94 -0.66 4.28
N HIS A 79 -2.07 -1.35 4.31
CA HIS A 79 -2.16 -2.72 4.81
C HIS A 79 -1.34 -3.69 3.97
N ASN A 80 -1.37 -3.54 2.64
CA ASN A 80 -0.70 -4.45 1.72
C ASN A 80 0.70 -3.99 1.29
N PHE A 81 1.13 -2.77 1.68
CA PHE A 81 2.41 -2.20 1.28
C PHE A 81 3.61 -3.11 1.59
N SER A 82 3.69 -3.61 2.83
CA SER A 82 4.79 -4.50 3.25
C SER A 82 4.80 -5.81 2.46
N LEU A 83 3.62 -6.39 2.24
CA LEU A 83 3.46 -7.67 1.55
C LEU A 83 3.84 -7.57 0.07
N VAL A 84 3.52 -6.45 -0.59
CA VAL A 84 3.95 -6.16 -1.98
C VAL A 84 5.46 -6.02 -2.09
N PHE A 85 6.12 -5.36 -1.13
CA PHE A 85 7.58 -5.23 -1.11
C PHE A 85 8.29 -6.58 -0.97
N VAL A 86 7.79 -7.45 -0.08
CA VAL A 86 8.32 -8.82 0.07
C VAL A 86 8.10 -9.64 -1.20
N ALA A 87 6.92 -9.52 -1.83
CA ALA A 87 6.64 -10.19 -3.10
C ALA A 87 7.57 -9.73 -4.23
N LEU A 88 7.79 -8.42 -4.36
CA LEU A 88 8.72 -7.84 -5.34
C LEU A 88 10.15 -8.32 -5.12
N TYR A 89 10.61 -8.35 -3.86
CA TYR A 89 11.93 -8.86 -3.51
C TYR A 89 12.10 -10.33 -3.91
N ASN A 90 11.09 -11.17 -3.62
CA ASN A 90 11.13 -12.60 -3.96
C ASN A 90 11.11 -12.83 -5.48
N ILE A 91 10.31 -12.07 -6.23
CA ILE A 91 10.30 -12.11 -7.70
C ILE A 91 11.68 -11.72 -8.24
N PHE A 92 12.26 -10.64 -7.74
CA PHE A 92 13.57 -10.17 -8.17
C PHE A 92 14.67 -11.20 -7.87
N LEU A 93 14.68 -11.80 -6.68
CA LEU A 93 15.64 -12.83 -6.30
C LEU A 93 15.55 -14.06 -7.20
N THR A 94 14.32 -14.46 -7.57
CA THR A 94 14.06 -15.60 -8.48
C THR A 94 14.52 -15.31 -9.91
N LEU A 95 14.40 -14.06 -10.37
CA LEU A 95 14.87 -13.65 -11.70
C LEU A 95 16.40 -13.58 -11.80
N VAL A 96 17.07 -13.19 -10.71
CA VAL A 96 18.54 -13.06 -10.66
C VAL A 96 19.23 -14.40 -10.37
N THR A 97 18.61 -15.23 -9.52
CA THR A 97 19.17 -16.52 -9.12
C THR A 97 18.42 -17.61 -9.87
N ASN A 98 19.05 -18.24 -10.87
CA ASN A 98 18.50 -19.41 -11.58
C ASN A 98 18.23 -20.65 -10.69
N ASN A 99 18.38 -20.53 -9.37
CA ASN A 99 18.09 -21.59 -8.41
C ASN A 99 16.64 -21.48 -7.94
N LYS A 100 15.88 -22.54 -8.23
CA LYS A 100 14.48 -22.74 -7.81
C LYS A 100 14.35 -23.10 -6.32
N ASP A 101 15.46 -23.25 -5.62
CA ASP A 101 15.55 -23.78 -4.25
C ASP A 101 15.91 -22.70 -3.22
N GLY A 102 15.39 -21.49 -3.40
CA GLY A 102 15.51 -20.42 -2.41
C GLY A 102 14.79 -20.78 -1.11
N ILE A 103 15.37 -20.35 0.02
CA ILE A 103 14.89 -20.51 1.41
C ILE A 103 13.42 -20.01 1.59
N PHE A 104 12.90 -19.26 0.62
CA PHE A 104 11.50 -18.91 0.45
C PHE A 104 10.90 -19.70 -0.72
N SER A 105 10.49 -20.95 -0.46
CA SER A 105 9.90 -21.80 -1.50
C SER A 105 8.63 -21.16 -2.08
N PRO A 106 8.50 -21.01 -3.42
CA PRO A 106 7.33 -20.40 -4.08
C PRO A 106 6.01 -21.13 -3.83
N HIS A 107 6.06 -22.34 -3.29
CA HIS A 107 4.90 -23.23 -3.24
C HIS A 107 4.01 -23.06 -2.00
N THR A 108 4.45 -22.37 -0.95
CA THR A 108 3.67 -22.26 0.31
C THR A 108 2.92 -20.94 0.46
N TYR A 109 3.22 -19.92 -0.36
CA TYR A 109 2.69 -18.55 -0.13
C TYR A 109 2.10 -17.87 -1.37
N ASN A 110 1.93 -18.59 -2.48
CA ASN A 110 1.60 -17.99 -3.76
C ASN A 110 0.28 -17.18 -3.72
N ASN A 111 -0.76 -17.70 -3.06
CA ASN A 111 -2.08 -17.07 -3.09
C ASN A 111 -2.19 -15.79 -2.23
N ILE A 112 -1.45 -15.72 -1.11
CA ILE A 112 -1.45 -14.57 -0.20
C ILE A 112 -0.72 -13.37 -0.83
N TYR A 113 0.35 -13.63 -1.60
CA TYR A 113 1.08 -12.55 -2.29
C TYR A 113 0.28 -11.93 -3.44
N TYR A 114 -0.43 -12.74 -4.23
CA TYR A 114 -1.23 -12.21 -5.34
C TYR A 114 -2.45 -11.43 -4.87
N THR A 115 -3.14 -11.90 -3.83
CA THR A 115 -4.30 -11.20 -3.27
C THR A 115 -3.90 -9.85 -2.67
N GLY A 116 -2.81 -9.79 -1.92
CA GLY A 116 -2.30 -8.51 -1.40
C GLY A 116 -1.82 -7.54 -2.49
N LEU A 117 -1.25 -8.04 -3.59
CA LEU A 117 -0.91 -7.22 -4.76
C LEU A 117 -2.17 -6.64 -5.43
N ILE A 118 -3.21 -7.46 -5.60
CA ILE A 118 -4.49 -7.03 -6.16
C ILE A 118 -5.11 -5.96 -5.27
N ASP A 119 -5.18 -6.19 -3.96
CA ASP A 119 -5.73 -5.23 -3.00
C ASP A 119 -4.96 -3.91 -2.97
N PHE A 120 -3.63 -3.96 -3.09
CA PHE A 120 -2.78 -2.78 -3.21
C PHE A 120 -3.08 -1.98 -4.49
N VAL A 121 -3.21 -2.67 -5.63
CA VAL A 121 -3.55 -2.04 -6.92
C VAL A 121 -4.96 -1.47 -6.89
N ILE A 122 -5.93 -2.19 -6.30
CA ILE A 122 -7.29 -1.70 -6.10
C ILE A 122 -7.27 -0.45 -5.22
N GLY A 123 -6.53 -0.47 -4.11
CA GLY A 123 -6.35 0.70 -3.25
C GLY A 123 -5.81 1.91 -4.02
N LEU A 124 -4.78 1.72 -4.84
CA LEU A 124 -4.25 2.76 -5.73
C LEU A 124 -5.29 3.27 -6.73
N LEU A 125 -6.05 2.38 -7.37
CA LEU A 125 -7.09 2.76 -8.34
C LEU A 125 -8.21 3.58 -7.67
N LEU A 126 -8.62 3.20 -6.46
CA LEU A 126 -9.61 3.92 -5.66
C LEU A 126 -9.13 5.33 -5.34
N VAL A 127 -7.89 5.46 -4.85
CA VAL A 127 -7.30 6.74 -4.48
C VAL A 127 -7.08 7.63 -5.71
N MET A 128 -6.61 7.09 -6.84
CA MET A 128 -6.41 7.90 -8.06
C MET A 128 -7.73 8.35 -8.71
N ASN A 129 -8.77 7.51 -8.65
CA ASN A 129 -10.05 7.76 -9.33
C ASN A 129 -11.16 8.21 -8.38
N TYR A 130 -10.83 8.67 -7.17
CA TYR A 130 -11.79 8.95 -6.10
C TYR A 130 -12.95 9.86 -6.54
N LYS A 131 -12.69 10.89 -7.33
CA LYS A 131 -13.71 11.83 -7.83
C LYS A 131 -14.74 11.15 -8.72
N ARG A 132 -14.29 10.26 -9.61
CA ARG A 132 -15.16 9.52 -10.55
C ARG A 132 -16.02 8.50 -9.82
N ILE A 133 -15.43 7.81 -8.84
CA ILE A 133 -16.14 6.81 -8.04
C ILE A 133 -17.20 7.49 -7.17
N ALA A 134 -16.85 8.60 -6.52
CA ALA A 134 -17.79 9.37 -5.71
C ALA A 134 -18.99 9.87 -6.52
N LEU A 135 -18.75 10.38 -7.74
CA LEU A 135 -19.81 10.77 -8.68
C LEU A 135 -20.70 9.60 -9.08
N TYR A 136 -20.12 8.43 -9.35
CA TYR A 136 -20.86 7.25 -9.77
C TYR A 136 -21.79 6.74 -8.66
N VAL A 137 -21.28 6.69 -7.43
CA VAL A 137 -22.04 6.25 -6.25
C VAL A 137 -23.18 7.22 -5.92
N THR A 138 -22.94 8.53 -5.94
CA THR A 138 -24.00 9.51 -5.64
C THR A 138 -25.01 9.67 -6.78
N LYS A 139 -24.61 9.48 -8.04
CA LYS A 139 -25.54 9.44 -9.18
C LYS A 139 -26.53 8.28 -9.05
N LYS A 140 -26.07 7.11 -8.57
CA LYS A 140 -26.93 5.95 -8.32
C LYS A 140 -27.88 6.16 -7.13
N SER A 141 -27.50 6.96 -6.14
CA SER A 141 -28.34 7.27 -4.97
C SER A 141 -29.52 8.22 -5.27
N LYS A 142 -29.53 8.89 -6.41
CA LYS A 142 -30.61 9.80 -6.83
C LYS A 142 -31.65 9.15 -7.77
N GLN A 143 -31.45 7.88 -8.15
CA GLN A 143 -32.43 7.04 -8.85
C GLN A 143 -33.16 6.17 -7.84
#